data_AF-A0A524PHM1-F1
#
_entry.id   AF-A0A524PHM1-F1
#
_cell.length_a   1.000
_cell.length_b   1.000
_cell.length_c   1.000
_cell.angle_alpha   90.00
_cell.angle_beta   90.00
_cell.angle_gamma   90.00
#
_symmetry.space_group_name_H-M   'P 1'
#
loop_
_entity.id
_entity.type
_entity.pdbx_description
1 polymer ?
#
loop_
_entity_poly.entity_id
_entity_poly.type
_entity_poly.pdbx_seq_one_letter_code
_entity_poly.pdbx_strand_id
1 'polypeptide(L)'
;MKRKLPIFCSVLLIFAVLALSSPAQAVSAVGEDPVPIDIRPDNCPNYLNLDSAGNLVVVIAGTPEHTFARSKQYHTVKIDVDINGIEPFQWRIEDVVTPYYPNLIGVLDPNDCRVTGPDDILDLVLHFDASEIAGTLDDVQNAMSSPSWSPV
;
A
#
# COMPACT_ATOMS: atom_id res chain seq x y z
N MET A 1 50.00 -52.27 -36.64
CA MET A 1 49.53 -50.93 -36.23
C MET A 1 48.04 -50.82 -36.54
N LYS A 2 47.18 -50.73 -35.52
CA LYS A 2 45.73 -50.52 -35.66
C LYS A 2 45.33 -49.38 -34.71
N ARG A 3 44.75 -48.30 -35.25
CA ARG A 3 44.17 -47.14 -34.54
C ARG A 3 42.64 -47.30 -34.53
N LYS A 4 41.95 -47.21 -33.38
CA LYS A 4 40.52 -46.82 -33.13
C LYS A 4 40.36 -46.51 -31.62
N LEU A 5 40.22 -45.25 -31.18
CA LEU A 5 39.03 -44.39 -30.87
C LEU A 5 38.42 -44.62 -29.44
N PRO A 6 37.67 -43.67 -28.82
CA PRO A 6 38.14 -42.82 -27.70
C PRO A 6 37.17 -42.81 -26.49
N ILE A 7 37.63 -42.48 -25.28
CA ILE A 7 36.71 -42.06 -24.20
C ILE A 7 37.30 -40.83 -23.51
N PHE A 8 36.80 -39.69 -23.97
CA PHE A 8 36.71 -38.43 -23.25
C PHE A 8 36.04 -38.65 -21.87
N CYS A 9 36.20 -37.68 -20.96
CA CYS A 9 35.25 -37.38 -19.86
C CYS A 9 35.58 -37.87 -18.43
N SER A 10 36.84 -37.92 -18.00
CA SER A 10 37.11 -38.21 -16.56
C SER A 10 38.11 -37.32 -15.84
N VAL A 11 38.75 -36.33 -16.49
CA VAL A 11 39.85 -35.60 -15.83
C VAL A 11 39.54 -34.12 -15.51
N LEU A 12 38.39 -33.57 -15.92
CA LEU A 12 38.10 -32.13 -15.72
C LEU A 12 36.96 -31.79 -14.75
N LEU A 13 36.32 -32.77 -14.10
CA LEU A 13 35.18 -32.53 -13.20
C LEU A 13 35.53 -32.51 -11.70
N ILE A 14 36.77 -32.84 -11.33
CA ILE A 14 37.14 -33.05 -9.92
C ILE A 14 37.68 -31.77 -9.24
N PHE A 15 38.01 -30.70 -9.97
CA PHE A 15 38.74 -29.55 -9.38
C PHE A 15 38.08 -28.16 -9.39
N ALA A 16 36.83 -28.00 -9.84
CA ALA A 16 36.25 -26.66 -10.02
C ALA A 16 34.90 -26.36 -9.33
N VAL A 17 34.38 -27.25 -8.48
CA VAL A 17 33.07 -26.99 -7.79
C VAL A 17 33.21 -26.95 -6.26
N LEU A 18 34.42 -26.73 -5.74
CA LEU A 18 34.66 -26.40 -4.33
C LEU A 18 35.00 -24.91 -4.14
N ALA A 19 34.40 -24.04 -4.95
CA ALA A 19 34.34 -22.61 -4.68
C ALA A 19 32.94 -22.26 -4.18
N LEU A 20 32.81 -22.27 -2.85
CA LEU A 20 32.02 -21.35 -2.04
C LEU A 20 31.15 -20.36 -2.85
N SER A 21 29.86 -20.66 -2.93
CA SER A 21 28.86 -19.60 -2.84
C SER A 21 27.79 -20.08 -1.90
N SER A 22 27.92 -19.68 -0.63
CA SER A 22 26.74 -19.52 0.21
C SER A 22 25.73 -18.72 -0.61
N PRO A 23 24.46 -19.12 -0.71
CA PRO A 23 23.46 -18.10 -0.96
C PRO A 23 23.53 -17.19 0.26
N ALA A 24 24.18 -16.04 0.12
CA ALA A 24 23.89 -14.92 0.98
C ALA A 24 22.37 -14.78 0.90
N GLN A 25 21.69 -15.20 1.96
CA GLN A 25 20.27 -14.96 2.09
C GLN A 25 20.15 -13.44 2.01
N ALA A 26 19.65 -12.95 0.88
CA ALA A 26 19.18 -11.59 0.79
C ALA A 26 18.03 -11.50 1.79
N VAL A 27 18.35 -11.08 3.01
CA VAL A 27 17.37 -10.49 3.90
C VAL A 27 16.82 -9.33 3.08
N SER A 28 15.61 -9.52 2.55
CA SER A 28 14.88 -8.43 1.91
C SER A 28 14.85 -7.32 2.95
N ALA A 29 15.47 -6.19 2.63
CA ALA A 29 15.13 -4.97 3.32
C ALA A 29 13.60 -4.91 3.30
N VAL A 30 12.98 -4.79 4.46
CA VAL A 30 11.56 -4.45 4.55
C VAL A 30 11.50 -3.01 4.05
N GLY A 31 11.51 -2.86 2.73
CA GLY A 31 11.17 -1.63 2.06
C GLY A 31 9.68 -1.46 2.22
N GLU A 32 9.27 -0.28 2.68
CA GLU A 32 7.89 0.12 2.63
C GLU A 32 7.57 0.36 1.15
N ASP A 33 7.03 -0.66 0.48
CA ASP A 33 6.57 -0.51 -0.89
C ASP A 33 5.38 0.45 -0.85
N PRO A 34 5.46 1.61 -1.53
CA PRO A 34 4.40 2.60 -1.45
C PRO A 34 3.14 2.03 -2.09
N VAL A 35 2.02 2.16 -1.40
CA VAL A 35 0.74 1.68 -1.88
C VAL A 35 -0.10 2.88 -2.33
N PRO A 36 -0.62 2.90 -3.57
CA PRO A 36 -1.49 3.98 -4.04
C PRO A 36 -2.78 4.02 -3.22
N ILE A 37 -3.12 5.19 -2.71
CA ILE A 37 -4.35 5.45 -1.97
C ILE A 37 -5.14 6.53 -2.71
N ASP A 38 -6.43 6.28 -2.91
CA ASP A 38 -7.39 7.26 -3.41
C ASP A 38 -8.51 7.47 -2.39
N ILE A 39 -8.71 8.72 -1.96
CA ILE A 39 -9.76 9.12 -1.04
C ILE A 39 -10.86 9.76 -1.86
N ARG A 40 -12.08 9.20 -1.88
CA ARG A 40 -13.18 9.60 -2.79
C ARG A 40 -12.89 9.32 -4.27
N PRO A 41 -12.79 8.04 -4.67
CA PRO A 41 -12.42 7.63 -6.04
C PRO A 41 -13.38 8.12 -7.14
N ASP A 42 -14.60 8.54 -6.79
CA ASP A 42 -15.63 9.00 -7.70
C ASP A 42 -15.58 10.50 -8.00
N ASN A 43 -14.69 11.24 -7.34
CA ASN A 43 -14.56 12.69 -7.49
C ASN A 43 -13.09 13.08 -7.72
N CYS A 44 -12.85 14.25 -8.28
CA CYS A 44 -11.54 14.90 -8.26
C CYS A 44 -11.74 16.39 -8.60
N PRO A 45 -11.27 17.35 -7.79
CA PRO A 45 -10.41 17.19 -6.61
C PRO A 45 -11.09 16.51 -5.40
N ASN A 46 -10.28 15.82 -4.60
CA ASN A 46 -10.71 14.98 -3.48
C ASN A 46 -10.70 15.70 -2.14
N TYR A 47 -11.50 16.77 -2.08
CA TYR A 47 -11.76 17.47 -0.82
C TYR A 47 -12.60 16.61 0.13
N LEU A 48 -12.16 16.52 1.38
CA LEU A 48 -12.96 16.01 2.48
C LEU A 48 -13.90 17.12 2.95
N ASN A 49 -15.21 16.83 2.98
CA ASN A 49 -16.21 17.76 3.53
C ASN A 49 -16.52 17.35 4.98
N LEU A 50 -16.04 18.14 5.94
CA LEU A 50 -16.22 17.86 7.37
C LEU A 50 -17.67 18.08 7.85
N ASP A 51 -18.46 18.86 7.11
CA ASP A 51 -19.87 19.09 7.42
C ASP A 51 -20.80 18.00 6.84
N SER A 52 -20.26 17.10 6.00
CA SER A 52 -21.05 16.04 5.40
C SER A 52 -21.19 14.85 6.35
N ALA A 53 -22.44 14.46 6.62
CA ALA A 53 -22.74 13.14 7.18
C ALA A 53 -22.71 12.10 6.05
N GLY A 54 -22.16 10.91 6.33
CA GLY A 54 -22.21 9.80 5.39
C GLY A 54 -20.92 8.99 5.30
N ASN A 55 -20.80 8.25 4.20
CA ASN A 55 -19.70 7.31 4.00
C ASN A 55 -18.54 8.00 3.28
N LEU A 56 -17.36 8.00 3.90
CA LEU A 56 -16.11 8.26 3.20
C LEU A 56 -15.59 6.94 2.62
N VAL A 57 -15.44 6.91 1.29
CA VAL A 57 -14.82 5.77 0.60
C VAL A 57 -13.35 6.05 0.38
N VAL A 58 -12.50 5.13 0.83
CA VAL A 58 -11.05 5.14 0.59
C VAL A 58 -10.68 3.86 -0.13
N VAL A 59 -9.88 3.95 -1.18
CA VAL A 59 -9.43 2.81 -1.97
C VAL A 59 -7.93 2.71 -1.88
N ILE A 60 -7.44 1.54 -1.50
CA ILE A 60 -6.05 1.17 -1.69
C ILE A 60 -5.99 0.44 -3.03
N ALA A 61 -5.47 1.12 -4.05
CA ALA A 61 -5.51 0.63 -5.42
C ALA A 61 -4.53 -0.54 -5.59
N GLY A 62 -4.97 -1.57 -6.31
CA GLY A 62 -4.12 -2.70 -6.66
C GLY A 62 -3.05 -2.29 -7.67
N THR A 63 -1.91 -2.98 -7.65
CA THR A 63 -0.91 -2.90 -8.73
C THR A 63 -0.60 -4.32 -9.24
N PRO A 64 0.07 -4.45 -10.41
CA PRO A 64 0.54 -5.75 -10.88
C PRO A 64 1.45 -6.48 -9.87
N GLU A 65 2.19 -5.73 -9.06
CA GLU A 65 3.06 -6.22 -7.99
C GLU A 65 2.29 -6.48 -6.68
N HIS A 66 1.25 -5.70 -6.41
CA HIS A 66 0.45 -5.75 -5.19
C HIS A 66 -1.05 -5.80 -5.49
N THR A 67 -1.57 -6.99 -5.80
CA THR A 67 -3.01 -7.21 -6.01
C THR A 67 -3.69 -7.79 -4.76
N PHE A 68 -4.93 -7.37 -4.53
CA PHE A 68 -5.73 -7.84 -3.40
C PHE A 68 -6.43 -9.17 -3.73
N ALA A 69 -6.52 -10.04 -2.72
CA ALA A 69 -7.16 -11.35 -2.88
C ALA A 69 -8.44 -11.43 -2.05
N ARG A 70 -9.56 -11.81 -2.67
CA ARG A 70 -10.85 -11.99 -1.99
C ARG A 70 -10.83 -13.01 -0.85
N SER A 71 -9.85 -13.91 -0.84
CA SER A 71 -9.67 -14.94 0.20
C SER A 71 -8.89 -14.43 1.43
N LYS A 72 -8.39 -13.19 1.42
CA LYS A 72 -7.66 -12.58 2.54
C LYS A 72 -8.55 -11.63 3.34
N GLN A 73 -8.17 -11.46 4.60
CA GLN A 73 -8.78 -10.52 5.52
C GLN A 73 -7.88 -9.30 5.70
N TYR A 74 -8.48 -8.10 5.71
CA TYR A 74 -7.77 -6.82 5.71
C TYR A 74 -8.16 -5.95 6.93
N HIS A 75 -8.24 -6.56 8.12
CA HIS A 75 -8.75 -5.92 9.34
C HIS A 75 -7.76 -4.99 10.05
N THR A 76 -6.62 -4.66 9.45
CA THR A 76 -5.55 -3.89 10.12
C THR A 76 -5.36 -2.49 9.56
N VAL A 77 -6.17 -2.05 8.59
CA VAL A 77 -6.06 -0.71 8.01
C VAL A 77 -6.84 0.29 8.86
N LYS A 78 -6.19 1.40 9.24
CA LYS A 78 -6.78 2.50 9.99
C LYS A 78 -6.41 3.84 9.37
N ILE A 79 -7.27 4.84 9.53
CA ILE A 79 -6.90 6.25 9.32
C ILE A 79 -6.26 6.75 10.62
N ASP A 80 -5.01 7.18 10.53
CA ASP A 80 -4.24 7.72 11.66
C ASP A 80 -4.54 9.20 11.86
N VAL A 81 -5.51 9.51 12.72
CA VAL A 81 -5.89 10.88 13.11
C VAL A 81 -5.79 11.12 14.62
N ASP A 82 -5.60 10.06 15.42
CA ASP A 82 -5.39 10.10 16.86
C ASP A 82 -4.62 8.85 17.32
N ILE A 83 -4.40 8.69 18.63
CA ILE A 83 -3.67 7.53 19.18
C ILE A 83 -4.35 6.17 18.92
N ASN A 84 -5.66 6.14 18.62
CA ASN A 84 -6.42 4.91 18.44
C ASN A 84 -6.59 4.54 16.97
N GLY A 85 -6.53 5.54 16.09
CA GLY A 85 -6.89 5.45 14.68
C GLY A 85 -8.37 5.13 14.48
N ILE A 86 -8.90 5.46 13.30
CA ILE A 86 -10.28 5.15 12.93
C ILE A 86 -10.27 3.90 12.05
N GLU A 87 -11.07 2.90 12.41
CA GLU A 87 -11.24 1.67 11.64
C GLU A 87 -12.37 1.82 10.60
N PRO A 88 -12.26 1.18 9.43
CA PRO A 88 -13.36 1.14 8.49
C PRO A 88 -14.49 0.28 9.05
N PHE A 89 -15.74 0.75 8.98
CA PHE A 89 -16.89 -0.06 9.38
C PHE A 89 -17.22 -1.17 8.37
N GLN A 90 -16.78 -1.02 7.12
CA GLN A 90 -16.94 -2.01 6.06
C GLN A 90 -15.77 -1.98 5.08
N TRP A 91 -15.43 -3.14 4.52
CA TRP A 91 -14.49 -3.25 3.42
C TRP A 91 -14.96 -4.26 2.38
N ARG A 92 -14.41 -4.17 1.16
CA ARG A 92 -14.62 -5.14 0.07
C ARG A 92 -13.44 -5.15 -0.89
N ILE A 93 -13.30 -6.25 -1.63
CA ILE A 93 -12.32 -6.38 -2.71
C ILE A 93 -13.03 -6.29 -4.05
N GLU A 94 -12.76 -5.21 -4.78
CA GLU A 94 -13.40 -4.86 -6.04
C GLU A 94 -12.41 -4.08 -6.90
N ASP A 95 -12.53 -4.18 -8.22
CA ASP A 95 -11.78 -3.34 -9.16
C ASP A 95 -12.59 -2.07 -9.41
N VAL A 96 -12.09 -0.94 -8.91
CA VAL A 96 -12.79 0.35 -8.88
C VAL A 96 -11.95 1.46 -9.49
N VAL A 97 -10.64 1.48 -9.24
CA VAL A 97 -9.77 2.59 -9.66
C VAL A 97 -8.47 2.10 -10.28
N THR A 98 -8.02 2.82 -11.31
CA THR A 98 -6.62 2.75 -11.75
C THR A 98 -5.76 3.62 -10.83
N PRO A 99 -4.62 3.14 -10.30
CA PRO A 99 -3.69 3.94 -9.50
C PRO A 99 -3.27 5.26 -10.17
N TYR A 100 -3.19 6.33 -9.38
CA TYR A 100 -2.61 7.60 -9.82
C TYR A 100 -1.07 7.55 -9.75
N TYR A 101 -0.41 7.67 -10.90
CA TYR A 101 1.04 7.87 -11.02
C TYR A 101 1.29 9.32 -11.46
N PRO A 102 2.23 10.09 -10.86
CA PRO A 102 3.55 9.62 -10.39
C PRO A 102 3.79 9.61 -8.87
N ASN A 103 2.87 10.13 -8.06
CA ASN A 103 3.12 10.40 -6.64
C ASN A 103 2.57 9.26 -5.75
N LEU A 104 3.27 8.12 -5.71
CA LEU A 104 2.99 7.08 -4.71
C LEU A 104 3.62 7.38 -3.35
N ILE A 105 4.56 8.33 -3.29
CA ILE A 105 5.31 8.72 -2.09
C ILE A 105 5.32 10.26 -2.04
N GLY A 106 4.80 10.85 -0.95
CA GLY A 106 4.89 12.29 -0.70
C GLY A 106 3.63 12.92 -0.12
N VAL A 107 3.65 14.26 -0.01
CA VAL A 107 2.47 15.04 0.36
C VAL A 107 1.55 15.11 -0.86
N LEU A 108 0.39 14.47 -0.75
CA LEU A 108 -0.64 14.46 -1.80
C LEU A 108 -1.39 15.79 -1.81
N ASP A 109 -1.51 16.41 -2.98
CA ASP A 109 -2.42 17.55 -3.20
C ASP A 109 -3.86 17.04 -3.44
N PRO A 110 -4.92 17.77 -3.08
CA PRO A 110 -6.29 17.39 -3.41
C PRO A 110 -6.56 17.17 -4.92
N ASN A 111 -5.67 17.67 -5.79
CA ASN A 111 -5.69 17.45 -7.24
C ASN A 111 -4.80 16.28 -7.70
N ASP A 112 -4.03 15.64 -6.80
CA ASP A 112 -3.28 14.40 -7.08
C ASP A 112 -4.20 13.18 -7.08
N CYS A 113 -5.37 13.34 -7.69
CA CYS A 113 -6.36 12.31 -7.94
C CYS A 113 -6.70 12.28 -9.43
N ARG A 114 -7.39 11.23 -9.84
CA ARG A 114 -8.04 11.20 -11.14
C ARG A 114 -9.29 10.36 -11.00
N VAL A 115 -10.38 10.77 -11.65
CA VAL A 115 -11.54 9.89 -11.83
C VAL A 115 -11.18 8.83 -12.87
N THR A 116 -10.39 7.85 -12.45
CA THR A 116 -10.05 6.65 -13.21
C THR A 116 -11.04 5.56 -12.86
N GLY A 117 -11.46 4.80 -13.87
CA GLY A 117 -12.33 3.65 -13.66
C GLY A 117 -11.52 2.39 -13.36
N PRO A 118 -12.21 1.23 -13.34
CA PRO A 118 -11.61 -0.10 -13.19
C PRO A 118 -10.51 -0.38 -14.21
N ASP A 119 -9.48 -1.16 -13.83
CA ASP A 119 -8.31 -1.50 -14.66
C ASP A 119 -7.96 -3.00 -14.72
N ASP A 120 -8.91 -3.87 -14.35
CA ASP A 120 -8.77 -5.32 -14.21
C ASP A 120 -7.84 -5.77 -13.06
N ILE A 121 -7.43 -4.87 -12.17
CA ILE A 121 -6.67 -5.18 -10.95
C ILE A 121 -7.58 -4.97 -9.73
N LEU A 122 -7.62 -5.96 -8.83
CA LEU A 122 -8.45 -5.86 -7.64
C LEU A 122 -7.88 -4.88 -6.63
N ASP A 123 -8.74 -3.99 -6.12
CA ASP A 123 -8.46 -3.01 -5.06
C ASP A 123 -9.01 -3.44 -3.70
N LEU A 124 -8.54 -2.79 -2.64
CA LEU A 124 -9.17 -2.83 -1.33
C LEU A 124 -9.96 -1.55 -1.09
N VAL A 125 -11.29 -1.69 -1.10
CA VAL A 125 -12.23 -0.58 -0.87
C VAL A 125 -12.66 -0.58 0.59
N LEU A 126 -12.51 0.57 1.25
CA LEU A 126 -12.74 0.80 2.67
C LEU A 126 -13.81 1.87 2.84
N HIS A 127 -14.71 1.66 3.79
CA HIS A 127 -15.80 2.58 4.12
C HIS A 127 -15.63 3.06 5.56
N PHE A 128 -15.58 4.37 5.72
CA PHE A 128 -15.46 5.05 7.00
C PHE A 128 -16.68 5.95 7.24
N ASP A 129 -17.00 6.17 8.50
CA ASP A 129 -17.97 7.19 8.88
C ASP A 129 -17.28 8.57 8.80
N ALA A 130 -17.75 9.41 7.88
CA ALA A 130 -17.17 10.74 7.69
C ALA A 130 -17.37 11.64 8.92
N SER A 131 -18.44 11.44 9.70
CA SER A 131 -18.71 12.21 10.91
C SER A 131 -17.79 11.82 12.06
N GLU A 132 -17.37 10.55 12.15
CA GLU A 132 -16.35 10.11 13.10
C GLU A 132 -15.00 10.77 12.80
N ILE A 133 -14.59 10.76 11.52
CA ILE A 133 -13.35 11.43 11.07
C ILE A 133 -13.40 12.92 11.35
N ALA A 134 -14.50 13.60 10.99
CA ALA A 134 -14.65 15.02 11.21
C ALA A 134 -14.58 15.40 12.69
N GLY A 135 -15.26 14.65 13.56
CA GLY A 135 -15.21 14.86 15.01
C GLY A 135 -13.81 14.72 15.57
N THR A 136 -13.05 13.69 15.16
CA THR A 136 -11.66 13.52 15.60
C THR A 136 -10.75 14.64 15.11
N LEU A 137 -10.91 15.10 13.86
CA LEU A 137 -10.13 16.23 13.33
C LEU A 137 -10.42 17.54 14.08
N ASP A 138 -11.68 17.80 14.42
CA ASP A 138 -12.07 18.95 15.23
C ASP A 138 -11.45 18.90 16.63
N ASP A 139 -11.48 17.74 17.29
CA ASP A 139 -10.87 17.54 18.61
C ASP A 139 -9.35 17.81 18.58
N VAL A 140 -8.65 17.28 17.56
CA VAL A 140 -7.22 17.52 17.36
C VAL A 140 -6.93 19.00 17.14
N GLN A 141 -7.69 19.67 16.27
CA GLN A 141 -7.53 21.09 15.98
C GLN A 141 -7.77 21.95 17.22
N ASN A 142 -8.82 21.63 18.01
CA ASN A 142 -9.13 22.31 19.26
C ASN A 142 -8.02 22.12 20.29
N ALA A 143 -7.49 20.90 20.44
CA ALA A 143 -6.37 20.60 21.33
C ALA A 143 -5.10 21.38 20.93
N MET A 144 -4.81 21.51 19.63
CA MET A 144 -3.68 22.29 19.13
C MET A 144 -3.86 23.81 19.32
N SER A 145 -5.10 24.29 19.29
CA SER A 145 -5.41 25.72 19.42
C SER A 145 -5.48 26.23 20.86
N SER A 146 -5.57 25.32 21.85
CA SER A 146 -5.61 25.67 23.27
C SER A 146 -4.18 25.79 23.81
N PRO A 147 -3.71 26.99 24.24
CA PRO A 147 -2.39 27.14 24.82
C PRO A 147 -2.39 26.61 26.26
N SER A 148 -2.43 25.29 26.45
CA SER A 148 -2.34 24.67 27.77
C SER A 148 -0.88 24.53 28.22
N TRP A 149 -0.12 25.63 28.17
CA TRP A 149 1.13 25.77 28.90
C TRP A 149 1.03 27.02 29.77
N SER A 150 0.48 26.84 30.96
CA SER A 150 0.82 27.70 32.10
C SER A 150 2.06 27.11 32.73
N PRO A 151 3.25 27.72 32.61
CA PRO A 151 4.41 27.27 33.37
C PRO A 151 4.08 27.46 34.86
N VAL A 152 4.16 26.37 35.61
CA VAL A 152 4.11 26.35 37.09
C VAL A 152 5.43 26.88 37.64
#